data_AF-A0A356BVF8-F1
#
_entry.id   AF-A0A356BVF8-F1
#
_cell.length_a   1.000
_cell.length_b   1.000
_cell.length_c   1.000
_cell.angle_alpha   90.00
_cell.angle_beta   90.00
_cell.angle_gamma   90.00
#
_symmetry.space_group_name_H-M   'P 1'
#
loop_
_entity.id
_entity.type
_entity.pdbx_description
1 polymer ?
#
loop_
_entity_poly.entity_id
_entity_poly.type
_entity_poly.pdbx_seq_one_letter_code
_entity_poly.pdbx_strand_id
1 'polypeptide(L)' 'ETEMLIQDAIKTVLEGRTSFIIAHRLSTVRSADVILVIRDGKVQEKGNHTELMAAKGYYYRLYTNQFLEG' A
#
# COMPACT_ATOMS: atom_id res chain seq x y z
N GLU A 1 19.43 3.32 1.70
CA GLU A 1 19.87 1.99 2.16
C GLU A 1 18.88 1.32 3.12
N THR A 2 18.44 1.99 4.18
CA THR A 2 17.56 1.39 5.22
C THR A 2 16.18 0.93 4.70
N GLU A 3 15.55 1.64 3.76
CA GLU A 3 14.19 1.30 3.30
C GLU A 3 14.14 -0.03 2.53
N MET A 4 15.12 -0.32 1.67
CA MET A 4 15.15 -1.59 0.95
C MET A 4 15.33 -2.77 1.90
N LEU A 5 16.20 -2.64 2.91
CA LEU A 5 16.39 -3.69 3.93
C LEU A 5 15.10 -3.95 4.73
N ILE A 6 14.35 -2.89 5.05
CA ILE A 6 13.04 -3.02 5.72
C ILE A 6 12.04 -3.74 4.80
N GLN A 7 12.01 -3.40 3.51
CA GLN A 7 11.13 -4.06 2.54
C GLN A 7 11.46 -5.54 2.38
N ASP A 8 12.73 -5.90 2.27
CA ASP A 8 13.15 -7.30 2.15
C ASP A 8 12.80 -8.11 3.41
N ALA A 9 13.06 -7.56 4.59
CA ALA A 9 12.68 -8.20 5.85
C ALA A 9 11.15 -8.41 5.95
N ILE A 10 10.35 -7.42 5.56
CA ILE A 10 8.90 -7.54 5.51
C ILE A 10 8.51 -8.64 4.52
N LYS A 11 9.06 -8.64 3.30
CA LYS A 11 8.76 -9.66 2.28
C LYS A 11 9.02 -11.08 2.78
N THR A 12 10.17 -11.31 3.42
CA THR A 12 10.51 -12.61 4.01
C THR A 12 9.52 -13.04 5.10
N VAL A 13 9.02 -12.11 5.92
CA VAL A 13 8.03 -12.42 6.97
C VAL A 13 6.67 -12.78 6.38
N LEU A 14 6.28 -12.14 5.28
CA LEU A 14 4.97 -12.33 4.63
C LEU A 14 4.89 -13.62 3.80
N GLU A 15 6.04 -14.15 3.37
CA GLU A 15 6.11 -15.29 2.47
C GLU A 15 5.42 -16.54 3.05
N GLY A 16 4.49 -17.12 2.28
CA GLY A 16 3.72 -18.31 2.66
C GLY A 16 2.67 -18.08 3.76
N ARG A 17 2.33 -16.82 4.08
CA ARG A 17 1.38 -16.49 5.15
C ARG A 17 0.27 -15.57 4.67
N THR A 18 -0.95 -15.80 5.15
CA THR A 18 -2.01 -14.78 5.07
C THR A 18 -1.69 -13.67 6.06
N SER A 19 -1.45 -12.46 5.54
CA SER A 19 -0.98 -11.33 6.33
C SER A 19 -1.91 -10.14 6.18
N PHE A 20 -2.21 -9.48 7.30
CA PHE A 20 -2.98 -8.24 7.33
C PHE A 20 -2.07 -7.11 7.80
N ILE A 21 -1.79 -6.16 6.91
CA ILE A 21 -0.81 -5.09 7.14
C ILE A 21 -1.54 -3.75 7.23
N ILE A 22 -1.33 -3.02 8.32
CA ILE A 22 -1.71 -1.62 8.47
C ILE A 22 -0.44 -0.79 8.33
N ALA A 23 -0.30 -0.06 7.22
CA ALA A 23 0.92 0.67 6.92
C ALA A 23 0.66 2.15 6.63
N HIS A 24 1.55 3.00 7.15
CA HIS A 24 1.64 4.41 6.75
C HIS A 24 2.62 4.63 5.59
N ARG A 25 3.50 3.67 5.31
CA ARG A 25 4.45 3.71 4.19
C ARG A 25 3.84 3.10 2.93
N LEU A 26 3.70 3.91 1.88
CA LEU A 26 3.15 3.46 0.61
C LEU A 26 3.98 2.39 -0.10
N SER A 27 5.31 2.35 0.13
CA SER A 27 6.21 1.31 -0.38
C SER A 27 5.75 -0.10 0.01
N THR A 28 5.25 -0.26 1.24
CA THR A 28 4.74 -1.54 1.78
C THR A 28 3.34 -1.85 1.26
N VAL A 29 2.52 -0.82 1.06
CA VAL A 29 1.15 -0.98 0.53
C VAL A 29 1.18 -1.38 -0.95
N ARG A 30 2.16 -0.89 -1.71
CA ARG A 30 2.29 -1.14 -3.16
C ARG A 30 2.47 -2.62 -3.51
N SER A 31 3.13 -3.40 -2.66
CA SER A 31 3.41 -4.83 -2.90
C SER A 31 2.29 -5.77 -2.43
N ALA A 32 1.22 -5.24 -1.84
CA ALA A 32 0.10 -6.06 -1.35
C ALA A 32 -0.76 -6.60 -2.50
N ASP A 33 -1.22 -7.85 -2.34
CA ASP A 33 -2.15 -8.49 -3.28
C ASP A 33 -3.50 -7.74 -3.33
N VAL A 34 -3.95 -7.26 -2.17
CA VAL A 34 -5.20 -6.49 -2.01
C VAL A 34 -4.95 -5.33 -1.06
N ILE A 35 -5.31 -4.13 -1.50
CA ILE A 35 -5.26 -2.90 -0.72
C ILE A 35 -6.69 -2.51 -0.37
N LEU A 36 -6.91 -2.19 0.91
CA LEU A 36 -8.17 -1.65 1.41
C LEU A 36 -7.95 -0.22 1.88
N VAL A 37 -8.66 0.72 1.27
CA VAL A 37 -8.61 2.13 1.65
C VAL A 37 -9.75 2.42 2.60
N ILE A 38 -9.41 2.75 3.84
CA ILE A 38 -10.39 3.07 4.87
C ILE A 38 -10.48 4.57 5.04
N ARG A 39 -11.70 5.11 4.99
CA ARG A 39 -11.99 6.52 5.28
C ARG A 39 -13.35 6.61 5.97
N ASP A 40 -13.45 7.47 6.98
CA ASP A 40 -14.69 7.70 7.73
C ASP A 40 -15.32 6.40 8.26
N GLY A 41 -14.47 5.45 8.69
CA GLY A 41 -14.88 4.15 9.22
C GLY A 41 -15.40 3.15 8.18
N LYS A 42 -15.26 3.42 6.87
CA LYS A 42 -15.74 2.55 5.79
C LYS A 42 -14.64 2.22 4.80
N VAL A 43 -14.75 1.05 4.15
CA VAL A 43 -13.92 0.70 2.98
C VAL A 43 -14.42 1.52 1.79
N GLN A 44 -13.61 2.49 1.38
CA GLN A 44 -13.89 3.38 0.26
C GLN A 44 -13.43 2.77 -1.06
N GLU A 45 -12.25 2.14 -1.06
CA GLU A 45 -11.69 1.48 -2.24
C GLU A 45 -11.09 0.12 -1.86
N LYS A 46 -11.12 -0.80 -2.84
CA LYS A 46 -10.52 -2.13 -2.74
C LYS A 46 -9.97 -2.52 -4.11
N GLY A 47 -8.73 -2.99 -4.14
CA GLY A 47 -8.07 -3.48 -5.36
C GLY A 47 -6.57 -3.63 -5.14
N ASN A 48 -5.84 -4.06 -6.16
CA ASN A 48 -4.38 -3.99 -6.15
C ASN A 48 -3.88 -2.58 -6.52
N HIS A 49 -2.57 -2.35 -6.39
CA HIS A 49 -1.96 -1.05 -6.68
C HIS A 49 -2.30 -0.54 -8.09
N THR A 50 -2.17 -1.39 -9.11
CA THR A 50 -2.38 -1.02 -10.51
C THR A 50 -3.84 -0.61 -10.77
N GLU A 51 -4.80 -1.38 -10.25
CA GLU A 51 -6.23 -1.10 -10.34
C GLU A 51 -6.59 0.24 -9.69
N LEU A 52 -6.11 0.46 -8.47
CA LEU A 52 -6.40 1.68 -7.71
C LEU A 52 -5.72 2.92 -8.31
N MET A 53 -4.52 2.78 -8.89
CA MET A 53 -3.87 3.85 -9.64
C MET A 53 -4.63 4.20 -10.92
N ALA A 54 -5.16 3.20 -11.63
CA ALA A 54 -5.97 3.42 -12.82
C ALA A 54 -7.32 4.08 -12.50
N ALA A 55 -7.92 3.73 -11.35
CA ALA A 55 -9.18 4.33 -10.88
C ALA A 55 -9.07 5.82 -10.51
N LYS A 56 -7.85 6.33 -10.28
CA LYS A 56 -7.58 7.73 -9.90
C LYS A 56 -8.42 8.21 -8.69
N GLY A 57 -8.69 7.28 -7.77
CA GLY A 57 -9.48 7.50 -6.55
C GLY A 57 -8.72 8.20 -5.42
N TYR A 58 -9.16 7.97 -4.18
CA TYR A 58 -8.50 8.48 -2.97
C TYR A 58 -7.12 7.85 -2.78
N TYR A 59 -6.98 6.53 -3.07
CA TYR A 59 -5.67 5.88 -3.09
C TYR A 59 -4.68 6.61 -3.98
N TYR A 60 -5.06 6.88 -5.22
CA TYR A 60 -4.24 7.60 -6.19
C TYR A 60 -3.81 8.96 -5.66
N ARG A 61 -4.73 9.75 -5.08
CA ARG A 61 -4.42 11.07 -4.51
C ARG A 61 -3.43 10.98 -3.35
N LEU A 62 -3.61 10.04 -2.44
CA LEU A 62 -2.66 9.82 -1.34
C LEU A 62 -1.29 9.43 -1.89
N TYR A 63 -1.28 8.54 -2.89
CA TYR A 63 -0.07 8.06 -3.52
C TYR A 63 0.70 9.19 -4.22
N THR A 64 0.04 9.96 -5.07
CA THR A 64 0.67 11.08 -5.78
C THR A 64 1.17 12.16 -4.83
N ASN A 65 0.43 12.47 -3.77
CA ASN A 65 0.84 13.52 -2.83
C ASN A 65 2.10 13.13 -2.06
N GLN A 66 2.22 11.89 -1.57
CA GLN A 66 3.42 11.45 -0.87
C GLN A 66 4.66 11.34 -1.79
N PHE A 67 4.48 11.13 -3.09
CA PHE A 67 5.58 11.06 -4.05
C PHE A 67 5.95 12.42 -4.67
N LEU A 68 5.08 13.43 -4.60
CA LEU A 68 5.38 14.80 -5.04
C LEU A 68 6.19 15.58 -3.99
N GLU A 69 6.22 15.13 -2.74
CA GLU A 69 7.05 15.71 -1.67
C GLU A 69 8.46 15.10 -1.59
N GLY A 70 8.80 14.18 -2.51
CA GLY A 70 10.10 13.48 -2.58
C GLY A 70 10.97 13.92 -3.75
#